data_AF-A0AAU0UN34-F1
#
_entry.id   AF-A0AAU0UN34-F1
#
_cell.length_a   1.000
_cell.length_b   1.000
_cell.length_c   1.000
_cell.angle_alpha   90.00
_cell.angle_beta   90.00
_cell.angle_gamma   90.00
#
_symmetry.space_group_name_H-M   'P 1'
#
loop_
_entity.id
_entity.type
_entity.pdbx_description
1 polymer ?
#
loop_
_entity_poly.entity_id
_entity_poly.type
_entity_poly.pdbx_seq_one_letter_code
_entity_poly.pdbx_strand_id
1 'polypeptide(L)'
;MTVGTKMHTALSSIESAKASLDTFALETQDKNAKQEFANLSQQLGGIAQSLSGRINYVEQQEPSYKMQQQQQQQQPQQLTKK
;
A
#
# COMPACT_ATOMS: atom_id res chain seq x y z
N MET A 1 -10.58 -7.67 8.63
CA MET A 1 -9.52 -6.78 8.10
C MET A 1 -8.23 -7.12 8.79
N THR A 2 -7.22 -7.56 8.04
CA THR A 2 -5.86 -7.76 8.58
C THR A 2 -5.19 -6.40 8.80
N VAL A 3 -4.01 -6.38 9.43
CA VAL A 3 -3.22 -5.15 9.52
C VAL A 3 -2.80 -4.71 8.12
N GLY A 4 -2.45 -5.66 7.25
CA GLY A 4 -2.19 -5.42 5.82
C GLY A 4 -3.32 -4.67 5.11
N THR A 5 -4.58 -5.09 5.28
CA THR A 5 -5.73 -4.38 4.67
C THR A 5 -5.84 -2.93 5.15
N LYS A 6 -5.64 -2.67 6.44
CA LYS A 6 -5.68 -1.30 6.99
C LYS A 6 -4.53 -0.44 6.45
N MET A 7 -3.35 -1.04 6.27
CA MET A 7 -2.19 -0.34 5.74
C MET A 7 -2.36 0.01 4.26
N HIS A 8 -2.98 -0.86 3.45
CA HIS A 8 -3.35 -0.53 2.07
C HIS A 8 -4.30 0.66 1.99
N THR A 9 -5.34 0.71 2.84
CA THR A 9 -6.24 1.87 2.92
C THR A 9 -5.49 3.16 3.26
N ALA A 10 -4.54 3.10 4.20
CA ALA A 10 -3.69 4.23 4.52
C ALA A 10 -2.79 4.65 3.34
N LEU A 11 -2.21 3.70 2.61
CA LEU A 11 -1.42 3.97 1.40
C LEU A 11 -2.25 4.71 0.35
N SER A 12 -3.46 4.21 0.03
CA SER A 12 -4.34 4.88 -0.94
C SER A 12 -4.75 6.29 -0.49
N SER A 13 -4.89 6.52 0.82
CA SER A 13 -5.16 7.86 1.36
C SER A 13 -3.99 8.81 1.15
N ILE A 14 -2.76 8.33 1.32
CA ILE A 14 -1.54 9.11 1.06
C ILE A 14 -1.40 9.42 -0.44
N GLU A 15 -1.64 8.44 -1.31
CA GLU A 15 -1.60 8.64 -2.76
C GLU A 15 -2.65 9.66 -3.23
N SER A 16 -3.85 9.60 -2.65
CA SER A 16 -4.92 10.58 -2.93
C SER A 16 -4.51 11.98 -2.47
N ALA A 17 -3.94 12.12 -1.26
CA ALA A 17 -3.44 13.40 -0.77
C ALA A 17 -2.28 13.94 -1.63
N LYS A 18 -1.38 13.07 -2.09
CA LYS A 18 -0.30 13.44 -3.02
C LYS A 18 -0.87 14.00 -4.32
N ALA A 19 -1.84 13.33 -4.92
CA ALA A 19 -2.49 13.79 -6.14
C ALA A 19 -3.18 15.15 -5.95
N SER A 20 -3.83 15.37 -4.79
CA SER A 20 -4.40 16.69 -4.47
C SER A 20 -3.33 17.79 -4.39
N LEU A 21 -2.18 17.51 -3.77
CA LEU A 21 -1.06 18.47 -3.71
C LEU A 21 -0.48 18.78 -5.09
N ASP A 22 -0.35 17.76 -5.95
CA ASP A 22 0.08 17.95 -7.34
C ASP A 22 -0.91 18.87 -8.08
N THR A 23 -2.21 18.65 -7.93
CA THR A 23 -3.25 19.53 -8.49
C THR A 23 -3.14 20.95 -7.94
N PHE A 24 -2.97 21.14 -6.62
CA PHE A 24 -2.83 22.47 -6.03
C PHE A 24 -1.59 23.20 -6.53
N ALA A 25 -0.48 22.50 -6.76
CA ALA A 25 0.73 23.07 -7.35
C ALA A 25 0.49 23.53 -8.81
N LEU A 26 -0.36 22.83 -9.56
CA LEU A 26 -0.72 23.20 -10.93
C LEU A 26 -1.66 24.41 -10.97
N GLU A 27 -2.68 24.41 -10.12
CA GLU A 27 -3.77 25.41 -10.10
C GLU A 27 -3.38 26.73 -9.42
N THR A 28 -2.51 26.68 -8.40
CA THR A 28 -2.12 27.90 -7.68
C THR A 28 -1.34 28.86 -8.57
N GLN A 29 -1.55 30.17 -8.39
CA GLN A 29 -0.78 31.21 -9.09
C GLN A 29 0.42 31.69 -8.27
N ASP A 30 0.45 31.40 -6.97
CA ASP A 30 1.52 31.80 -6.07
C ASP A 30 2.75 30.90 -6.27
N LYS A 31 3.89 31.50 -6.63
CA LYS A 31 5.13 30.77 -6.91
C LYS A 31 5.70 30.06 -5.68
N ASN A 32 5.54 30.62 -4.49
CA ASN A 32 6.01 30.00 -3.25
C ASN A 32 5.13 28.80 -2.91
N ALA A 33 3.81 28.96 -3.03
CA ALA A 33 2.86 27.87 -2.80
C ALA A 33 3.07 26.71 -3.78
N LYS A 34 3.38 26.99 -5.06
CA LYS A 34 3.76 25.94 -6.03
C LYS A 34 4.91 25.08 -5.53
N GLN A 35 5.99 25.73 -5.09
CA GLN A 35 7.17 25.01 -4.61
C GLN A 35 6.86 24.23 -3.33
N GLU A 36 6.06 24.82 -2.43
CA GLU A 36 5.66 24.15 -1.19
C GLU A 36 4.81 22.90 -1.46
N PHE A 37 3.78 22.99 -2.30
CA PHE A 37 2.95 21.85 -2.67
C PHE A 37 3.74 20.77 -3.40
N ALA A 38 4.66 21.14 -4.30
CA ALA A 38 5.55 20.19 -4.96
C ALA A 38 6.47 19.47 -3.94
N ASN A 39 7.03 20.20 -2.98
CA ASN A 39 7.86 19.63 -1.92
C ASN A 39 7.06 18.69 -1.01
N LEU A 40 5.82 19.04 -0.67
CA LEU A 40 4.93 18.20 0.14
C LEU A 40 4.53 16.93 -0.63
N SER A 41 4.21 17.04 -1.92
CA SER A 41 3.92 15.91 -2.79
C SER A 41 5.11 14.94 -2.87
N GLN A 42 6.33 15.45 -3.00
CA GLN A 42 7.55 14.62 -2.98
C GLN A 42 7.73 13.90 -1.64
N GLN A 43 7.48 14.58 -0.51
CA GLN A 43 7.54 13.96 0.82
C GLN A 43 6.50 12.84 0.96
N LEU A 44 5.26 13.06 0.51
CA LEU A 44 4.24 12.02 0.51
C LEU A 44 4.64 10.83 -0.37
N GLY A 45 5.28 11.07 -1.52
CA GLY A 45 5.83 10.00 -2.36
C GLY A 45 6.85 9.12 -1.62
N GLY A 46 7.78 9.73 -0.87
CA GLY A 46 8.74 8.99 -0.06
C GLY A 46 8.10 8.20 1.08
N ILE A 47 7.07 8.76 1.73
CA ILE A 47 6.30 8.08 2.78
C ILE A 47 5.52 6.90 2.18
N ALA A 48 4.86 7.09 1.03
CA ALA A 48 4.13 6.03 0.33
C ALA A 48 5.04 4.85 -0.03
N GLN A 49 6.23 5.13 -0.57
CA GLN A 49 7.21 4.09 -0.89
C GLN A 49 7.68 3.32 0.36
N SER A 50 7.94 4.03 1.46
CA SER A 50 8.31 3.42 2.73
C SER A 50 7.19 2.54 3.30
N LEU A 51 5.95 3.01 3.24
CA LEU A 51 4.77 2.30 3.70
C LEU A 51 4.50 1.05 2.84
N SER A 52 4.64 1.15 1.51
CA SER A 52 4.53 0.01 0.59
C SER A 52 5.52 -1.10 0.93
N GLY A 53 6.79 -0.75 1.20
CA GLY A 53 7.79 -1.71 1.67
C GLY A 53 7.37 -2.41 2.98
N ARG A 54 6.75 -1.67 3.90
CA ARG A 54 6.27 -2.24 5.17
C ARG A 54 5.04 -3.13 4.97
N ILE A 55 4.13 -2.78 4.06
CA ILE A 55 2.97 -3.59 3.70
C ILE A 55 3.44 -4.96 3.21
N ASN A 56 4.36 -4.99 2.23
CA ASN A 56 4.91 -6.23 1.69
C ASN A 56 5.49 -7.14 2.78
N TYR A 57 6.23 -6.56 3.75
CA TYR A 57 6.77 -7.33 4.87
C TYR A 57 5.67 -7.87 5.81
N VAL A 58 4.67 -7.06 6.13
CA VAL A 58 3.56 -7.47 7.02
C VAL A 58 2.74 -8.58 6.37
N GLU A 59 2.42 -8.46 5.08
CA GLU A 59 1.64 -9.46 4.35
C GLU A 59 2.32 -10.83 4.29
N GLN A 60 3.66 -10.87 4.20
CA GLN A 60 4.42 -12.12 4.30
C GLN A 60 4.32 -12.79 5.69
N GLN A 61 4.05 -12.01 6.73
CA GLN A 61 4.01 -12.47 8.12
C GLN A 61 2.61 -12.82 8.60
N GLU A 62 1.57 -12.39 7.89
CA GLU A 62 0.17 -12.57 8.30
C GLU A 62 -0.26 -14.05 8.26
N PRO A 63 -0.96 -14.53 9.32
CA PRO A 63 -1.37 -15.93 9.45
C PRO A 63 -2.33 -16.38 8.35
N SER A 64 -3.12 -15.48 7.73
CA SER A 64 -3.97 -15.81 6.59
C SER A 64 -3.16 -16.28 5.37
N TYR A 65 -2.00 -15.68 5.11
CA TYR A 65 -1.11 -16.12 4.02
C TYR A 65 -0.53 -17.51 4.31
N LYS A 66 -0.16 -17.75 5.58
CA LYS A 66 0.32 -19.05 6.07
C LYS A 66 -0.77 -20.13 6.02
N MET A 67 -2.00 -19.81 6.39
CA MET A 67 -3.16 -20.70 6.34
C MET A 67 -3.50 -21.12 4.90
N GLN A 68 -3.44 -20.19 3.94
CA GLN A 68 -3.71 -20.48 2.54
C GLN A 68 -2.65 -21.40 1.93
N GLN A 69 -1.37 -21.21 2.29
CA GLN A 69 -0.29 -22.09 1.88
C GLN A 69 -0.40 -23.50 2.50
N GLN A 70 -0.87 -23.58 3.75
CA GLN A 70 -1.07 -24.85 4.44
C GLN A 70 -2.26 -25.66 3.89
N GLN A 71 -3.29 -24.98 3.37
CA GLN A 71 -4.42 -25.63 2.67
C GLN A 71 -4.03 -26.19 1.30
N GLN A 72 -3.12 -25.53 0.57
CA GLN A 72 -2.63 -26.04 -0.72
C GLN A 72 -1.72 -27.26 -0.59
N GLN A 73 -1.04 -27.45 0.55
CA GLN A 73 -0.18 -28.62 0.78
C GLN A 73 -0.95 -29.89 1.20
N GLN A 74 -2.25 -29.79 1.55
CA GLN A 74 -3.06 -30.94 1.98
C GLN A 74 -3.86 -31.63 0.86
N GLN A 75 -3.72 -31.21 -0.41
CA GLN A 75 -4.27 -31.96 -1.54
C GLN A 75 -3.14 -32.48 -2.43
N PRO A 76 -2.56 -33.63 -2.06
CA PRO A 76 -2.63 -34.74 -3.01
C PRO A 76 -2.69 -36.09 -2.28
N GLN A 77 -3.87 -36.67 -2.06
CA GLN A 77 -3.96 -38.15 -1.92
C GLN A 77 -5.35 -38.81 -1.96
N GLN A 78 -6.48 -38.08 -2.10
CA GLN A 78 -7.80 -38.76 -2.05
C GLN A 78 -8.38 -39.20 -3.40
N LEU A 79 -7.67 -39.06 -4.54
CA LEU A 79 -8.13 -39.59 -5.85
C LEU A 79 -7.53 -40.96 -6.23
N THR A 80 -6.93 -41.69 -5.30
CA THR A 80 -6.50 -43.08 -5.56
C THR A 80 -6.82 -43.98 -4.36
N LYS A 81 -8.10 -44.27 -4.13
CA LYS A 81 -8.51 -45.59 -3.62
C LYS A 81 -10.03 -45.80 -3.73
N LYS A 82 -10.35 -46.74 -4.63
CA LYS A 82 -11.57 -47.54 -4.81
C LYS A 82 -12.78 -46.89 -5.47
#